data_AF-A0A2M9Y7R4-F1
#
_entry.id   AF-A0A2M9Y7R4-F1
#
_cell.length_a   1.000
_cell.length_b   1.000
_cell.length_c   1.000
_cell.angle_alpha   90.00
_cell.angle_beta   90.00
_cell.angle_gamma   90.00
#
_symmetry.space_group_name_H-M   'P 1'
#
loop_
_entity.id
_entity.type
_entity.pdbx_description
1 polymer ?
#
loop_
_entity_poly.entity_id
_entity_poly.type
_entity_poly.pdbx_seq_one_letter_code
_entity_poly.pdbx_strand_id
1 'polypeptide(L)'
;MKFIQQLYLIVILILLVVIVYLGYLIYQGSSNEDIIAYSTKESGTALVSGEKLAYVILKRPKGAFDGYYYYFGAKKSKDTFPFLQKYSPVLDSDRDNFDKIEGLDECGGDSYVITLRVGDTIKYLQFTPYDTKTNEVDDKVLKTCKRGRP
;
A
#
# COMPACT_ATOMS: atom_id res chain seq x y z
N MET A 1 -4.08 -9.87 -56.62
CA MET A 1 -3.51 -8.62 -56.05
C MET A 1 -4.46 -7.91 -55.09
N LYS A 2 -5.71 -7.58 -55.46
CA LYS A 2 -6.65 -6.84 -54.58
C LYS A 2 -6.96 -7.54 -53.24
N PHE A 3 -7.13 -8.86 -53.24
CA PHE A 3 -7.44 -9.65 -52.03
C PHE A 3 -6.27 -9.66 -51.03
N ILE A 4 -5.03 -9.73 -51.54
CA ILE A 4 -3.81 -9.70 -50.73
C ILE A 4 -3.62 -8.32 -50.10
N GLN A 5 -3.92 -7.24 -50.85
CA GLN A 5 -3.88 -5.87 -50.33
C GLN A 5 -4.94 -5.63 -49.23
N GLN A 6 -6.16 -6.18 -49.39
CA GLN A 6 -7.20 -6.10 -48.37
C GLN A 6 -6.81 -6.85 -47.09
N LEU A 7 -6.22 -8.04 -47.22
CA LEU A 7 -5.78 -8.83 -46.07
C LEU A 7 -4.64 -8.14 -45.30
N TYR A 8 -3.71 -7.50 -46.02
CA TYR A 8 -2.65 -6.69 -45.41
C TYR A 8 -3.21 -5.48 -44.63
N LEU A 9 -4.22 -4.80 -45.19
CA LEU A 9 -4.90 -3.68 -44.54
C LEU A 9 -5.61 -4.10 -43.25
N ILE A 10 -6.27 -5.26 -43.25
CA ILE A 10 -6.93 -5.80 -42.06
C ILE A 10 -5.91 -6.12 -40.98
N VAL A 11 -4.78 -6.73 -41.33
CA VAL A 11 -3.70 -7.04 -40.37
C VAL A 11 -3.12 -5.75 -39.76
N ILE A 12 -2.88 -4.72 -40.57
CA ILE A 12 -2.41 -3.41 -40.09
C ILE A 12 -3.44 -2.79 -39.12
N LEU A 13 -4.72 -2.83 -39.46
CA LEU A 13 -5.80 -2.32 -38.59
C LEU A 13 -5.84 -3.04 -37.25
N ILE A 14 -5.74 -4.37 -37.26
CA ILE A 14 -5.72 -5.18 -36.02
C ILE A 14 -4.50 -4.80 -35.17
N LEU A 15 -3.31 -4.71 -35.77
CA LEU A 15 -2.09 -4.30 -35.08
C LEU A 15 -2.22 -2.90 -34.47
N LEU A 16 -2.84 -1.96 -35.19
CA LEU A 16 -3.03 -0.59 -34.73
C LEU A 16 -3.98 -0.54 -33.52
N VAL A 17 -5.07 -1.31 -33.54
CA VAL A 17 -5.99 -1.46 -32.40
C VAL A 17 -5.26 -2.03 -31.18
N VAL A 18 -4.44 -3.06 -31.37
CA VAL A 18 -3.65 -3.67 -30.28
C VAL A 18 -2.66 -2.66 -29.69
N ILE A 19 -1.95 -1.90 -30.52
CA ILE A 19 -0.98 -0.89 -30.06
C ILE A 19 -1.68 0.22 -29.27
N VAL A 20 -2.81 0.73 -29.77
CA VAL A 20 -3.59 1.77 -29.08
C VAL A 20 -4.12 1.25 -27.74
N TYR A 21 -4.60 0.01 -27.70
CA TYR A 21 -5.07 -0.63 -26.48
C TYR A 21 -3.94 -0.82 -25.44
N LEU A 22 -2.77 -1.31 -25.87
CA LEU A 22 -1.61 -1.44 -24.99
C LEU A 22 -1.14 -0.07 -24.48
N GLY A 23 -1.11 0.95 -25.34
CA GLY A 23 -0.78 2.32 -24.96
C GLY A 23 -1.75 2.88 -23.91
N TYR A 24 -3.04 2.59 -24.04
CA TYR A 24 -4.05 2.98 -23.05
C TYR A 24 -3.82 2.28 -21.70
N LEU A 25 -3.53 0.98 -21.69
CA LEU A 25 -3.23 0.25 -20.45
C LEU A 25 -1.97 0.81 -19.76
N ILE A 26 -0.93 1.13 -20.54
CA ILE A 26 0.30 1.76 -20.02
C ILE A 26 -0.02 3.14 -19.43
N TYR A 27 -0.82 3.94 -20.13
CA TYR A 27 -1.22 5.28 -19.67
C TYR A 27 -2.00 5.21 -18.35
N GLN A 28 -2.97 4.31 -18.23
CA GLN A 28 -3.71 4.12 -16.98
C GLN A 28 -2.82 3.63 -15.84
N GLY A 29 -1.94 2.67 -16.13
CA GLY A 29 -1.02 2.14 -15.12
C GLY A 29 0.14 3.08 -14.76
N SER A 30 0.31 4.19 -15.48
CA SER A 30 1.30 5.23 -15.19
C SER A 30 0.80 6.27 -14.18
N SER A 31 -0.46 6.20 -13.73
CA SER A 31 -0.93 7.05 -12.63
C SER A 31 -0.27 6.59 -11.33
N ASN A 32 0.91 7.16 -11.04
CA ASN A 32 1.70 6.90 -9.85
C ASN A 32 1.22 7.73 -8.65
N GLU A 33 -0.09 7.93 -8.54
CA GLU A 33 -0.65 8.66 -7.42
C GLU A 33 -0.60 7.80 -6.16
N ASP A 34 -0.10 8.39 -5.07
CA ASP A 34 -0.11 7.74 -3.77
C ASP A 34 -1.55 7.69 -3.25
N ILE A 35 -2.05 6.47 -2.99
CA ILE A 35 -3.39 6.24 -2.47
C ILE A 35 -3.29 6.00 -0.97
N ILE A 36 -4.14 6.64 -0.16
CA ILE A 36 -4.24 6.31 1.26
C ILE A 36 -4.95 4.96 1.41
N ALA A 37 -4.20 3.90 1.69
CA ALA A 37 -4.73 2.57 1.92
C ALA A 37 -5.35 2.41 3.32
N TYR A 38 -4.88 3.18 4.30
CA TYR A 38 -5.40 3.15 5.65
C TYR A 38 -5.13 4.47 6.41
N SER A 39 -6.01 4.79 7.36
CA SER A 39 -5.82 5.87 8.33
C SER A 39 -6.31 5.38 9.70
N THR A 40 -5.45 5.48 10.72
CA THR A 40 -5.92 5.27 12.11
C THR A 40 -6.79 6.45 12.56
N LYS A 41 -7.51 6.24 13.67
CA LYS A 41 -8.11 7.32 14.46
C LYS A 41 -7.02 8.22 15.03
N GLU A 42 -7.39 9.46 15.36
CA GLU A 42 -6.51 10.43 15.99
C GLU A 42 -5.82 9.84 17.22
N SER A 43 -4.49 9.88 17.21
CA SER A 43 -3.60 9.45 18.29
C SER A 43 -3.82 10.29 19.54
N GLY A 44 -3.53 9.71 20.70
CA GLY A 44 -3.47 10.42 21.98
C GLY A 44 -2.32 11.43 22.06
N THR A 45 -1.32 11.32 21.18
CA THR A 45 -0.23 12.29 21.05
C THR A 45 -0.69 13.54 20.32
N ALA A 46 -0.82 14.64 21.07
CA ALA A 46 -1.04 15.98 20.53
C ALA A 46 0.30 16.63 20.16
N LEU A 47 0.33 17.28 19.00
CA LEU A 47 1.42 18.16 18.60
C LEU A 47 1.49 19.38 19.51
N VAL A 48 2.61 20.09 19.47
CA VAL A 48 2.79 21.39 20.15
C VAL A 48 1.73 22.42 19.69
N SER A 49 1.14 22.24 18.50
CA SER A 49 0.01 23.03 17.98
C SER A 49 -1.35 22.65 18.57
N GLY A 50 -1.45 21.62 19.40
CA GLY A 50 -2.71 21.08 19.94
C GLY A 50 -3.43 20.10 19.01
N GLU A 51 -2.96 19.93 17.77
CA GLU A 51 -3.53 19.01 16.79
C GLU A 51 -3.12 17.57 17.08
N LYS A 52 -4.05 16.62 16.92
CA LYS A 52 -3.77 15.19 17.13
C LYS A 52 -3.23 14.55 15.85
N LEU A 53 -2.28 13.64 15.99
CA LEU A 53 -1.70 12.93 14.86
C LEU A 53 -2.57 11.75 14.44
N ALA A 54 -2.84 11.60 13.15
CA ALA A 54 -3.36 10.35 12.60
C ALA A 54 -2.28 9.70 11.74
N TYR A 55 -1.97 8.43 12.00
CA TYR A 55 -1.06 7.65 11.17
C TYR A 55 -1.78 7.12 9.92
N VAL A 56 -1.08 7.07 8.80
CA VAL A 56 -1.59 6.63 7.52
C VAL A 56 -0.65 5.65 6.84
N ILE A 57 -1.21 4.78 6.02
CA ILE A 57 -0.44 3.99 5.06
C ILE A 57 -0.73 4.51 3.66
N LEU A 58 0.32 4.96 2.98
CA LEU A 58 0.29 5.31 1.57
C LEU A 58 0.66 4.09 0.74
N LYS A 59 -0.15 3.78 -0.26
CA LYS A 59 0.06 2.74 -1.25
C LYS A 59 0.51 3.42 -2.54
N ARG A 60 1.73 3.10 -2.98
CA ARG A 60 2.35 3.60 -4.19
C ARG A 60 2.50 2.46 -5.20
N PRO A 61 1.95 2.56 -6.42
CA PRO A 61 2.17 1.56 -7.45
C PRO A 61 3.64 1.54 -7.89
N LYS A 62 4.17 0.35 -8.17
CA LYS A 62 5.51 0.17 -8.77
C LYS A 62 5.51 0.37 -10.29
N GLY A 63 4.33 0.26 -10.91
CA GLY A 63 4.09 0.41 -12.33
C GLY A 63 2.79 -0.28 -12.75
N ALA A 64 2.50 -0.29 -14.06
CA ALA A 64 1.24 -0.80 -14.61
C ALA A 64 0.97 -2.30 -14.40
N PHE A 65 2.02 -3.10 -14.22
CA PHE A 65 1.95 -4.57 -14.14
C PHE A 65 2.69 -5.15 -12.94
N ASP A 66 3.15 -4.29 -12.04
CA ASP A 66 3.93 -4.66 -10.87
C ASP A 66 3.08 -4.43 -9.61
N GLY A 67 3.63 -4.75 -8.44
CA GLY A 67 2.92 -4.61 -7.18
C GLY A 67 2.93 -3.20 -6.59
N TYR A 68 2.95 -3.11 -5.26
CA TYR A 68 2.82 -1.87 -4.52
C TYR A 68 3.88 -1.74 -3.42
N TYR A 69 4.39 -0.53 -3.27
CA TYR A 69 5.10 -0.11 -2.07
C TYR A 69 4.10 0.51 -1.09
N TYR A 70 4.19 0.13 0.18
CA TYR A 70 3.42 0.72 1.25
C TYR A 70 4.34 1.52 2.15
N TYR A 71 4.01 2.79 2.37
CA TYR A 71 4.77 3.70 3.21
C TYR A 71 3.96 4.10 4.42
N PHE A 72 4.63 4.16 5.56
CA PHE A 72 4.05 4.72 6.77
C PHE A 72 4.18 6.25 6.77
N GLY A 73 3.11 6.94 7.13
CA GLY A 73 3.12 8.39 7.29
C GLY A 73 2.25 8.85 8.45
N ALA A 74 2.34 10.14 8.75
CA ALA A 74 1.52 10.82 9.74
C ALA A 74 0.88 12.08 9.11
N LYS A 75 -0.40 12.30 9.40
CA LYS A 75 -1.16 13.50 9.04
C LYS A 75 -1.70 14.18 10.28
N LYS A 76 -1.90 15.49 10.23
CA LYS A 76 -2.40 16.30 11.35
C LYS A 76 -3.93 16.37 11.41
N SER A 77 -4.58 16.12 10.29
CA SER A 77 -6.04 16.15 10.14
C SER A 77 -6.50 15.19 9.04
N LYS A 78 -7.77 14.79 9.10
CA LYS A 78 -8.39 13.79 8.22
C LYS A 78 -8.23 14.12 6.73
N ASP A 79 -8.22 15.41 6.38
CA ASP A 79 -8.21 15.92 5.00
C ASP A 79 -6.86 16.48 4.53
N THR A 80 -5.79 16.25 5.32
CA THR A 80 -4.43 16.69 4.93
C THR A 80 -3.59 15.51 4.42
N PHE A 81 -2.84 15.75 3.34
CA PHE A 81 -1.79 14.84 2.90
C PHE A 81 -0.77 14.66 4.05
N PRO A 82 -0.20 13.46 4.26
CA PRO A 82 0.75 13.23 5.33
C PRO A 82 1.92 14.21 5.26
N PHE A 83 2.20 14.89 6.37
CA PHE A 83 3.30 15.84 6.49
C PHE A 83 4.62 15.14 6.83
N LEU A 84 4.54 13.90 7.32
CA LEU A 84 5.69 13.03 7.58
C LEU A 84 5.44 11.70 6.89
N GLN A 85 6.40 11.26 6.08
CA GLN A 85 6.39 9.94 5.47
C GLN A 85 7.75 9.30 5.71
N LYS A 86 7.74 8.03 6.11
CA LYS A 86 8.94 7.22 6.20
C LYS A 86 9.54 7.04 4.82
N TYR A 87 10.84 7.29 4.68
CA TYR A 87 11.51 7.21 3.38
C TYR A 87 11.57 5.77 2.84
N SER A 88 11.72 4.78 3.72
CA SER A 88 11.70 3.36 3.37
C SER A 88 10.27 2.79 3.40
N PRO A 89 9.88 1.96 2.42
CA PRO A 89 8.60 1.27 2.48
C PRO A 89 8.56 0.32 3.68
N VAL A 90 7.41 0.24 4.33
CA VAL A 90 7.12 -0.75 5.39
C VAL A 90 6.67 -2.09 4.83
N LEU A 91 6.19 -2.09 3.58
CA LEU A 91 5.92 -3.30 2.83
C LEU A 91 6.27 -3.06 1.38
N ASP A 92 6.99 -4.02 0.82
CA ASP A 92 7.29 -4.14 -0.60
C ASP A 92 6.59 -5.41 -1.10
N SER A 93 5.50 -5.25 -1.85
CA SER A 93 4.67 -6.38 -2.28
C SER A 93 4.59 -6.46 -3.79
N ASP A 94 4.70 -7.65 -4.35
CA ASP A 94 4.61 -7.91 -5.80
C ASP A 94 3.15 -7.99 -6.30
N ARG A 95 2.18 -8.17 -5.40
CA ARG A 95 0.73 -8.14 -5.66
C ARG A 95 -0.02 -7.54 -4.47
N ASP A 96 -1.29 -7.17 -4.64
CA ASP A 96 -2.11 -6.60 -3.55
C ASP A 96 -2.50 -7.70 -2.54
N ASN A 97 -1.56 -8.04 -1.67
CA ASN A 97 -1.72 -8.99 -0.57
C ASN A 97 -1.99 -8.27 0.76
N PHE A 98 -2.06 -6.94 0.75
CA PHE A 98 -2.34 -6.15 1.93
C PHE A 98 -3.81 -6.31 2.33
N ASP A 99 -4.06 -6.78 3.55
CA ASP A 99 -5.41 -6.91 4.11
C ASP A 99 -5.73 -5.67 4.94
N LYS A 100 -4.92 -5.40 5.98
CA LYS A 100 -5.12 -4.28 6.90
C LYS A 100 -3.85 -3.98 7.68
N ILE A 101 -3.84 -2.81 8.32
CA ILE A 101 -2.87 -2.47 9.37
C ILE A 101 -3.61 -2.14 10.66
N GLU A 102 -3.03 -2.52 11.79
CA GLU A 102 -3.58 -2.24 13.11
C GLU A 102 -2.48 -1.66 14.00
N GLY A 103 -2.83 -0.64 14.79
CA GLY A 103 -1.98 -0.17 15.88
C GLY A 103 -2.00 -1.16 17.04
N LEU A 104 -0.85 -1.38 17.68
CA LEU A 104 -0.72 -2.12 18.92
C LEU A 104 -0.57 -1.15 20.10
N ASP A 105 -1.32 -0.06 20.10
CA ASP A 105 -1.29 0.95 21.17
C ASP A 105 -1.61 0.31 22.54
N GLU A 106 -2.47 -0.72 22.53
CA GLU A 106 -2.86 -1.53 23.70
C GLU A 106 -1.69 -2.34 24.29
N CYS A 107 -0.62 -2.55 23.53
CA CYS A 107 0.56 -3.32 23.92
C CYS A 107 1.69 -2.47 24.53
N GLY A 108 1.48 -1.17 24.75
CA GLY A 108 2.45 -0.33 25.47
C GLY A 108 3.60 0.22 24.62
N GLY A 109 3.43 0.38 23.30
CA GLY A 109 4.40 1.06 22.44
C GLY A 109 3.82 1.50 21.10
N ASP A 110 4.54 2.39 20.40
CA ASP A 110 4.23 2.86 19.04
C ASP A 110 4.57 1.77 17.99
N SER A 111 3.94 0.61 18.13
CA SER A 111 4.13 -0.53 17.23
C SER A 111 2.88 -0.76 16.39
N TYR A 112 3.09 -1.13 15.14
CA TYR A 112 2.03 -1.41 14.18
C TYR A 112 2.22 -2.79 13.58
N VAL A 113 1.11 -3.38 13.13
CA VAL A 113 1.11 -4.70 12.48
C VAL A 113 0.39 -4.62 11.15
N ILE A 114 1.10 -5.01 10.09
CA ILE A 114 0.53 -5.24 8.76
C ILE A 114 0.09 -6.68 8.68
N THR A 115 -1.17 -6.90 8.33
CA THR A 115 -1.71 -8.22 8.00
C THR A 115 -1.67 -8.40 6.49
N LEU A 116 -1.00 -9.46 6.04
CA LEU A 116 -0.95 -9.86 4.64
C LEU A 116 -1.76 -11.13 4.44
N ARG A 117 -2.56 -11.19 3.38
CA ARG A 117 -3.27 -12.40 2.96
C ARG A 117 -2.61 -12.93 1.69
N VAL A 118 -1.97 -14.10 1.80
CA VAL A 118 -1.31 -14.78 0.68
C VAL A 118 -1.95 -16.16 0.51
N GLY A 119 -2.92 -16.26 -0.41
CA GLY A 119 -3.75 -17.45 -0.54
C GLY A 119 -4.50 -17.75 0.75
N ASP A 120 -4.34 -18.97 1.28
CA ASP A 120 -4.93 -19.42 2.55
C ASP A 120 -4.06 -19.07 3.78
N THR A 121 -2.91 -18.43 3.58
CA THR A 121 -1.99 -18.08 4.67
C THR A 121 -2.10 -16.60 5.03
N ILE A 122 -2.10 -16.32 6.33
CA ILE A 122 -2.05 -14.97 6.88
C ILE A 122 -0.65 -14.74 7.46
N LYS A 123 0.01 -13.67 7.04
CA LYS A 123 1.29 -13.24 7.59
C LYS A 123 1.13 -11.92 8.33
N TYR A 124 1.91 -11.74 9.40
CA TYR A 124 1.89 -10.53 10.20
C TYR A 124 3.28 -9.92 10.22
N LEU A 125 3.38 -8.66 9.81
CA LEU A 125 4.63 -7.90 9.85
C LEU A 125 4.49 -6.79 10.89
N GLN A 126 5.27 -6.88 11.97
CA GLN A 126 5.34 -5.86 13.00
C GLN A 126 6.44 -4.85 12.68
N PHE A 127 6.17 -3.58 12.95
CA PHE A 127 7.14 -2.50 12.76
C PHE A 127 6.84 -1.30 13.65
N THR A 128 7.86 -0.49 13.91
CA THR A 128 7.74 0.85 14.48
C THR A 128 8.00 1.92 13.41
N PRO A 129 7.54 3.17 13.61
CA PRO A 129 7.86 4.29 12.71
C PRO A 129 9.37 4.46 12.48
N TYR A 130 10.18 4.09 13.48
CA TYR A 130 11.63 4.27 13.50
C TYR A 130 12.42 3.09 12.92
N ASP A 131 11.81 1.90 12.81
CA ASP A 131 12.54 0.71 12.34
C ASP A 131 12.98 0.82 10.88
N THR A 132 14.16 0.36 10.52
CA THR A 132 14.57 0.34 9.09
C THR A 132 13.93 -0.81 8.30
N LYS A 133 13.46 -1.86 8.98
CA LYS A 133 12.85 -3.04 8.38
C LYS A 133 11.67 -3.52 9.21
N THR A 134 10.72 -4.20 8.58
CA THR A 134 9.60 -4.85 9.25
C THR A 134 9.95 -6.29 9.59
N ASN A 135 9.48 -6.76 10.75
CA ASN A 135 9.80 -8.09 11.27
C ASN A 135 8.56 -8.97 11.20
N GLU A 136 8.70 -10.21 10.72
CA GLU A 136 7.61 -11.19 10.74
C GLU A 136 7.37 -11.69 12.16
N VAL A 137 6.11 -11.72 12.58
CA VAL A 137 5.70 -12.13 13.93
C VAL A 137 4.57 -13.15 13.87
N ASP A 138 4.56 -14.05 14.86
CA ASP A 138 3.52 -15.07 14.98
C ASP A 138 2.21 -14.46 15.53
N ASP A 139 1.08 -14.92 15.01
CA ASP A 139 -0.28 -14.57 15.44
C ASP A 139 -0.48 -14.80 16.94
N LYS A 140 0.16 -15.83 17.51
CA LYS A 140 0.10 -16.10 18.95
C LYS A 140 0.65 -14.95 19.78
N VAL A 141 1.75 -14.34 19.36
CA VAL A 141 2.39 -13.22 20.08
C VAL A 141 1.48 -12.00 20.03
N LEU A 142 0.89 -11.73 18.87
CA LEU A 142 -0.05 -10.62 18.68
C LEU A 142 -1.34 -10.79 19.48
N LYS A 143 -1.90 -12.00 19.50
CA LYS A 143 -3.09 -12.31 20.29
C LYS A 143 -2.84 -12.21 21.78
N THR A 144 -1.68 -12.66 22.26
CA THR A 144 -1.29 -12.50 23.67
C THR A 144 -1.09 -11.04 24.03
N CYS A 145 -0.50 -10.26 23.13
CA CYS A 145 -0.31 -8.82 23.28
C CYS A 145 -1.66 -8.08 23.42
N LYS A 146 -2.61 -8.35 22.51
CA LYS A 146 -3.96 -7.78 22.55
C LYS A 146 -4.83 -8.31 23.70
N ARG A 147 -4.59 -9.54 24.14
CA ARG A 147 -5.24 -10.12 25.34
C ARG A 147 -4.59 -9.66 26.63
N GLY A 148 -3.41 -9.07 26.58
CA GLY A 148 -2.55 -8.70 27.70
C GLY A 148 -3.02 -7.47 28.46
N ARG A 149 -4.24 -7.52 28.99
CA ARG A 149 -4.48 -7.02 30.33
C ARG A 149 -3.98 -8.10 31.30
N PRO A 150 -3.16 -7.80 32.32
CA PRO A 150 -3.36 -8.48 33.59
C PRO A 150 -4.80 -8.28 34.08
#